data_AF-A0A0A8EFK1-F1
#
_entry.id   AF-A0A0A8EFK1-F1
#
_cell.length_a   1.000
_cell.length_b   1.000
_cell.length_c   1.000
_cell.angle_alpha   90.00
_cell.angle_beta   90.00
_cell.angle_gamma   90.00
#
_symmetry.space_group_name_H-M   'P 1'
#
loop_
_entity.id
_entity.type
_entity.pdbx_description
1 polymer ?
#
loop_
_entity_poly.entity_id
_entity_poly.type
_entity_poly.pdbx_seq_one_letter_code
_entity_poly.pdbx_strand_id
1 'polypeptide(L)'
;MVITPGQRADCTQFELVMEKICVPRRGRGRPRRTPASVSADEAYSNRKIRSYLRKRGIRHVILEKKGHKAARLRRGSRGGRPPGFDKERYKDRNTVERAIGKLKQFRAVATRYDKRGYVYLGPVTAAAVVIWLRS
;
A
#
# COMPACT_ATOMS: atom_id res chain seq x y z
N MET A 1 3.17 11.77 3.04
CA MET A 1 2.06 11.23 2.21
C MET A 1 2.49 11.19 0.73
N VAL A 2 1.96 10.27 -0.08
CA VAL A 2 2.19 10.22 -1.54
C VAL A 2 0.83 10.36 -2.21
N ILE A 3 0.72 11.24 -3.20
CA ILE A 3 -0.53 11.52 -3.93
C ILE A 3 -0.32 11.18 -5.40
N THR A 4 -1.26 10.43 -5.96
CA THR A 4 -1.30 10.05 -7.37
C THR A 4 -2.22 11.00 -8.15
N PRO A 5 -1.90 11.35 -9.40
CA PRO A 5 -2.89 11.92 -10.32
C PRO A 5 -4.06 10.93 -10.51
N GLY A 6 -5.29 11.43 -10.70
CA GLY A 6 -6.49 10.57 -10.77
C GLY A 6 -6.47 9.52 -11.90
N GLN A 7 -5.73 9.77 -12.99
CA GLN A 7 -5.60 8.85 -14.11
C GLN A 7 -4.46 7.83 -13.95
N ARG A 8 -3.67 7.90 -12.87
CA ARG A 8 -2.48 7.05 -12.69
C ARG A 8 -2.78 5.95 -11.67
N ALA A 9 -2.54 4.71 -12.05
CA ALA A 9 -2.69 3.58 -11.14
C ALA A 9 -1.75 3.72 -9.92
N ASP A 10 -2.30 3.57 -8.72
CA ASP A 10 -1.57 3.73 -7.46
C ASP A 10 -0.39 2.75 -7.32
N CYS A 11 -0.48 1.59 -7.97
CA CYS A 11 0.60 0.60 -8.01
C CYS A 11 1.91 1.14 -8.62
N THR A 12 1.84 2.22 -9.40
CA THR A 12 3.04 2.89 -9.96
C THR A 12 3.83 3.66 -8.90
N GLN A 13 3.19 4.07 -7.80
CA GLN A 13 3.83 4.82 -6.72
C GLN A 13 4.29 3.92 -5.58
N PHE A 14 4.14 2.60 -5.70
CA PHE A 14 4.45 1.65 -4.65
C PHE A 14 5.89 1.81 -4.12
N GLU A 15 6.86 1.90 -5.02
CA GLU A 15 8.28 2.03 -4.64
C GLU A 15 8.55 3.34 -3.87
N LEU A 16 7.95 4.45 -4.33
CA LEU A 16 8.04 5.76 -3.68
C LEU A 16 7.42 5.75 -2.28
N VAL A 17 6.30 5.04 -2.10
CA VAL A 17 5.70 4.85 -0.77
C VAL A 17 6.66 4.08 0.13
N MET A 18 7.22 2.98 -0.38
CA MET A 18 8.14 2.12 0.37
C MET A 18 9.47 2.79 0.74
N GLU A 19 9.92 3.77 -0.04
CA GLU A 19 11.12 4.58 0.23
C GLU A 19 10.87 5.64 1.31
N LYS A 20 9.65 6.18 1.39
CA LYS A 20 9.26 7.15 2.41
C LYS A 20 8.98 6.53 3.78
N ILE A 21 8.90 5.19 3.87
CA ILE A 21 8.74 4.51 5.17
C ILE A 21 10.01 4.72 5.99
N CYS A 22 9.86 5.46 7.09
CA CYS A 22 10.92 5.71 8.05
C CYS A 22 10.31 5.61 9.45
N VAL A 23 10.58 4.51 10.15
CA VAL A 23 10.10 4.32 11.52
C VAL A 23 11.23 4.65 12.48
N PRO A 24 11.14 5.77 13.25
CA PRO A 24 12.14 6.12 14.23
C PRO A 24 12.22 5.03 15.31
N ARG A 25 13.42 4.80 15.83
CA ARG A 25 13.63 3.88 16.96
C ARG A 25 13.45 4.67 18.25
N ARG A 26 12.95 4.00 19.30
CA ARG A 26 12.87 4.58 20.65
C ARG A 26 14.25 4.81 21.30
N GLY A 27 15.34 4.31 20.71
CA GLY A 27 16.71 4.46 21.19
C GLY A 27 17.70 4.80 20.07
N ARG A 28 19.01 4.69 20.36
CA ARG A 28 20.10 5.02 19.42
C ARG A 28 20.06 4.15 18.16
N GLY A 29 20.49 4.73 17.03
CA GLY A 29 20.70 4.04 15.75
C GLY A 29 19.79 4.53 14.62
N ARG A 30 20.05 4.03 13.40
CA ARG A 30 19.35 4.46 12.19
C ARG A 30 17.86 4.05 12.22
N PRO A 31 16.93 4.93 11.79
CA PRO A 31 15.53 4.58 11.63
C PRO A 31 15.32 3.36 10.73
N ARG A 32 14.31 2.56 11.03
CA ARG A 32 13.97 1.38 10.21
C ARG A 32 13.30 1.85 8.92
N ARG A 33 13.95 1.59 7.78
CA ARG A 33 13.43 1.88 6.43
C ARG A 33 12.87 0.67 5.69
N THR A 34 13.08 -0.53 6.23
CA THR A 34 12.61 -1.79 5.65
C THR A 34 11.59 -2.44 6.59
N PRO A 35 10.29 -2.47 6.24
CA PRO A 35 9.29 -3.13 7.07
C PRO A 35 9.48 -4.65 7.04
N ALA A 36 9.10 -5.31 8.14
CA ALA A 36 9.20 -6.77 8.26
C ALA A 36 8.19 -7.53 7.37
N SER A 37 7.06 -6.89 7.07
CA SER A 37 6.08 -7.40 6.12
C SER A 37 5.24 -6.27 5.50
N VAL A 38 4.67 -6.52 4.33
CA VAL A 38 3.71 -5.63 3.66
C VAL A 38 2.44 -6.41 3.27
N SER A 39 1.28 -5.88 3.66
CA SER A 39 -0.02 -6.36 3.18
C SER A 39 -0.55 -5.38 2.15
N ALA A 40 -1.00 -5.85 0.98
CA ALA A 40 -1.56 -5.00 -0.06
C ALA A 40 -2.68 -5.68 -0.85
N ASP A 41 -3.48 -4.87 -1.53
CA ASP A 41 -4.59 -5.32 -2.37
C ASP A 41 -4.11 -6.14 -3.59
N GLU A 42 -4.99 -6.97 -4.14
CA GLU A 42 -4.83 -7.69 -5.41
C GLU A 42 -4.37 -6.79 -6.58
N ALA A 43 -4.76 -5.51 -6.59
CA ALA A 43 -4.28 -4.52 -7.56
C ALA A 43 -2.74 -4.36 -7.57
N TYR A 44 -2.06 -4.68 -6.46
CA TYR A 44 -0.60 -4.62 -6.29
C TYR A 44 0.10 -5.96 -6.58
N SER A 45 -0.61 -6.95 -7.12
CA SER A 45 -0.09 -8.30 -7.38
C SER A 45 0.92 -8.42 -8.53
N ASN A 46 1.32 -7.30 -9.13
CA ASN A 46 2.20 -7.27 -10.31
C ASN A 46 3.60 -7.84 -10.03
N ARG A 47 4.27 -8.32 -11.10
CA ARG A 47 5.60 -8.95 -10.98
C ARG A 47 6.68 -7.96 -10.50
N LYS A 48 6.56 -6.68 -10.88
CA LYS A 48 7.51 -5.62 -10.50
C LYS A 48 7.56 -5.43 -8.98
N ILE A 49 6.41 -5.23 -8.35
CA ILE A 49 6.22 -5.08 -6.90
C ILE A 49 6.71 -6.33 -6.17
N ARG A 50 6.32 -7.52 -6.62
CA ARG A 50 6.79 -8.78 -6.01
C ARG A 50 8.31 -8.94 -6.11
N SER A 51 8.92 -8.56 -7.25
CA SER A 51 10.37 -8.59 -7.42
C SER A 51 11.06 -7.57 -6.51
N TYR A 52 10.54 -6.34 -6.43
CA TYR A 52 11.03 -5.29 -5.54
C TYR A 52 11.03 -5.74 -4.06
N LEU A 53 9.91 -6.31 -3.59
CA LEU A 53 9.78 -6.80 -2.22
C LEU A 53 10.74 -7.94 -1.91
N ARG A 54 10.89 -8.90 -2.84
CA ARG A 54 11.87 -9.98 -2.72
C ARG A 54 13.31 -9.47 -2.68
N LYS A 55 13.69 -8.54 -3.56
CA LYS A 55 15.02 -7.92 -3.58
C LYS A 55 15.37 -7.22 -2.26
N ARG A 56 14.36 -6.64 -1.59
CA ARG A 56 14.53 -5.99 -0.28
C ARG A 56 14.36 -6.93 0.93
N GLY A 57 14.14 -8.23 0.71
CA GLY A 57 13.90 -9.19 1.79
C GLY A 57 12.60 -8.94 2.57
N ILE A 58 11.63 -8.24 1.98
CA ILE A 58 10.36 -7.88 2.65
C ILE A 58 9.35 -8.99 2.40
N ARG A 59 8.82 -9.60 3.47
CA ARG A 59 7.71 -10.55 3.36
C ARG A 59 6.45 -9.83 2.90
N HIS A 60 5.64 -10.44 2.04
CA HIS A 60 4.43 -9.77 1.55
C HIS A 60 3.22 -10.69 1.44
N VAL A 61 2.07 -10.14 1.86
CA VAL A 61 0.76 -10.77 1.75
C VAL A 61 -0.03 -9.96 0.72
N ILE A 62 0.03 -10.42 -0.52
CA ILE A 62 -0.66 -9.80 -1.65
C ILE A 62 -1.43 -10.89 -2.38
N LEU A 63 -2.75 -10.73 -2.47
CA LEU A 63 -3.61 -11.68 -3.15
C LEU A 63 -3.22 -11.80 -4.63
N GLU A 64 -3.26 -13.00 -5.18
CA GLU A 64 -3.00 -13.21 -6.60
C GLU A 64 -4.28 -12.92 -7.40
N LYS A 65 -4.15 -12.19 -8.51
CA LYS A 65 -5.28 -11.95 -9.41
C LYS A 65 -5.89 -13.26 -9.88
N LYS A 66 -7.23 -13.36 -9.93
CA LYS A 66 -7.92 -14.59 -10.40
C LYS A 66 -7.38 -15.08 -11.75
N GLY A 67 -7.18 -14.17 -12.71
CA GLY A 67 -6.60 -14.49 -14.02
C GLY A 67 -5.13 -14.95 -13.96
N HIS A 68 -4.33 -14.38 -13.06
CA HIS A 68 -2.94 -14.79 -12.84
C HIS A 68 -2.86 -16.19 -12.23
N LYS A 69 -3.75 -16.48 -11.27
CA LYS A 69 -3.90 -17.82 -10.69
C LYS A 69 -4.28 -18.85 -11.76
N ALA A 70 -5.25 -18.53 -12.63
CA ALA A 70 -5.63 -19.41 -13.74
C ALA A 70 -4.49 -19.61 -14.74
N ALA A 71 -3.76 -18.56 -15.11
CA ALA A 71 -2.61 -18.65 -16.02
C ALA A 71 -1.42 -19.41 -15.40
N ARG A 72 -1.27 -19.37 -14.07
CA ARG A 72 -0.29 -20.17 -13.32
C ARG A 72 -0.67 -21.65 -13.35
N LEU A 73 -1.95 -21.95 -13.05
CA LEU A 73 -2.47 -23.32 -13.06
C LEU A 73 -2.39 -23.94 -14.47
N ARG A 74 -2.71 -23.18 -15.52
CA ARG A 74 -2.54 -23.62 -16.93
C ARG A 74 -1.10 -23.99 -17.28
N ARG A 75 -0.11 -23.37 -16.63
CA ARG A 75 1.31 -23.65 -16.85
C ARG A 75 1.83 -24.86 -16.06
N GLY A 76 1.01 -25.48 -15.22
CA GLY A 76 1.39 -26.66 -14.42
C GLY A 76 2.66 -26.41 -13.59
N SER A 77 3.62 -27.33 -13.65
CA SER A 77 4.90 -27.24 -12.95
C SER A 77 5.73 -26.00 -13.32
N ARG A 78 5.60 -25.49 -14.57
CA ARG A 78 6.25 -24.25 -15.03
C ARG A 78 5.61 -22.98 -14.47
N GLY A 79 4.44 -23.08 -13.85
CA GLY A 79 3.75 -21.96 -13.22
C GLY A 79 4.37 -21.51 -11.89
N GLY A 80 5.16 -22.38 -11.25
CA GLY A 80 5.80 -22.09 -9.97
C GLY A 80 4.85 -22.09 -8.76
N ARG A 81 5.45 -21.94 -7.57
CA ARG A 81 4.76 -22.04 -6.28
C ARG A 81 3.74 -20.89 -6.10
N PRO A 82 2.52 -21.18 -5.61
CA PRO A 82 1.57 -20.13 -5.26
C PRO A 82 2.16 -19.16 -4.23
N PRO A 83 1.81 -17.87 -4.28
CA PRO A 83 2.14 -16.94 -3.21
C PRO A 83 1.60 -17.44 -1.86
N GLY A 84 2.40 -17.32 -0.80
CA GLY A 84 1.90 -17.53 0.56
C GLY A 84 0.82 -16.49 0.88
N PHE A 85 -0.37 -16.96 1.22
CA PHE A 85 -1.48 -16.12 1.66
C PHE A 85 -1.75 -16.39 3.14
N ASP A 86 -1.48 -15.38 3.96
CA ASP A 86 -1.76 -15.39 5.38
C ASP A 86 -3.05 -14.61 5.62
N LYS A 87 -4.14 -15.33 5.96
CA LYS A 87 -5.46 -14.74 6.19
C LYS A 87 -5.45 -13.79 7.37
N GLU A 88 -4.71 -14.08 8.43
CA GLU A 88 -4.70 -13.27 9.65
C GLU A 88 -4.04 -11.92 9.38
N ARG A 89 -2.85 -11.93 8.77
CA ARG A 89 -2.18 -10.69 8.34
C ARG A 89 -2.95 -9.91 7.28
N TYR A 90 -3.83 -10.57 6.54
CA TYR A 90 -4.68 -9.90 5.57
C TYR A 90 -5.86 -9.17 6.24
N LYS A 91 -6.33 -9.62 7.41
CA LYS A 91 -7.38 -8.91 8.19
C LYS A 91 -6.94 -7.51 8.60
N ASP A 92 -5.65 -7.30 8.85
CA ASP A 92 -5.09 -5.99 9.20
C ASP A 92 -5.29 -4.93 8.12
N ARG A 93 -5.65 -5.33 6.89
CA ARG A 93 -6.01 -4.40 5.81
C ARG A 93 -7.25 -3.56 6.15
N ASN A 94 -8.18 -4.09 6.95
CA ASN A 94 -9.38 -3.37 7.40
C ASN A 94 -9.01 -2.09 8.16
N THR A 95 -7.89 -2.06 8.88
CA THR A 95 -7.40 -0.85 9.57
C THR A 95 -7.09 0.27 8.57
N VAL A 96 -6.41 -0.07 7.47
CA VAL A 96 -6.10 0.88 6.39
C VAL A 96 -7.37 1.33 5.68
N GLU A 97 -8.29 0.41 5.39
CA GLU A 97 -9.58 0.72 4.75
C GLU A 97 -10.42 1.67 5.61
N ARG A 98 -10.51 1.41 6.92
CA ARG A 98 -11.18 2.31 7.88
C ARG A 98 -10.51 3.68 7.94
N ALA A 99 -9.19 3.76 7.93
CA ALA A 99 -8.47 5.02 7.92
C ALA A 99 -8.75 5.84 6.64
N ILE A 100 -8.75 5.19 5.47
CA ILE A 100 -9.13 5.83 4.21
C ILE A 100 -10.61 6.24 4.22
N GLY A 101 -11.49 5.41 4.79
CA GLY A 101 -12.90 5.72 4.99
C GLY A 101 -13.10 6.98 5.83
N LYS A 102 -12.40 7.10 6.96
CA LYS A 102 -12.39 8.32 7.79
C LYS A 102 -11.88 9.54 7.02
N LEU A 103 -10.81 9.40 6.23
CA LEU A 103 -10.32 10.49 5.39
C LEU A 103 -11.37 10.93 4.36
N LYS A 104 -12.13 9.99 3.79
CA LYS A 104 -13.22 10.29 2.85
C LYS A 104 -14.47 10.87 3.49
N GLN A 105 -14.59 10.93 4.83
CA GLN A 105 -15.66 11.69 5.48
C GLN A 105 -15.50 13.21 5.27
N PHE A 106 -14.27 13.67 5.04
CA PHE A 106 -14.01 15.07 4.72
C PHE A 106 -14.32 15.33 3.25
N ARG A 107 -15.37 16.13 2.97
CA ARG A 107 -15.83 16.42 1.60
C ARG A 107 -14.72 16.95 0.68
N ALA A 108 -13.83 17.79 1.20
CA ALA A 108 -12.67 18.29 0.45
C ALA A 108 -11.73 17.18 -0.04
N VAL A 109 -11.55 16.12 0.77
CA VAL A 109 -10.75 14.94 0.43
C VAL A 109 -11.52 14.00 -0.49
N ALA A 110 -12.81 13.78 -0.23
CA ALA A 110 -13.64 12.87 -1.02
C ALA A 110 -13.80 13.31 -2.48
N THR A 111 -14.08 14.59 -2.70
CA THR A 111 -14.41 15.10 -4.03
C THR A 111 -13.18 15.51 -4.84
N ARG A 112 -12.08 15.90 -4.18
CA ARG A 112 -10.82 16.30 -4.83
C ARG A 112 -11.03 17.29 -6.00
N TYR A 113 -11.43 18.52 -5.68
CA TYR A 113 -11.56 19.59 -6.68
C TYR A 113 -10.20 20.16 -7.15
N ASP A 114 -9.14 19.93 -6.39
CA ASP A 114 -7.81 20.47 -6.68
C ASP A 114 -7.16 19.81 -7.91
N LYS A 115 -6.87 20.62 -8.93
CA LYS A 115 -6.14 20.17 -10.13
C LYS A 115 -4.68 19.82 -9.83
N ARG A 116 -4.07 20.44 -8.82
CA ARG A 116 -2.64 20.27 -8.47
C ARG A 116 -2.49 19.44 -7.19
N GLY A 117 -1.69 18.37 -7.26
CA GLY A 117 -1.53 17.42 -6.16
C GLY A 117 -0.94 18.01 -4.87
N TYR A 118 -0.12 19.06 -4.96
CA TYR A 118 0.42 19.74 -3.78
C TYR A 118 -0.63 20.62 -3.07
N VAL A 119 -1.59 21.18 -3.80
CA VAL A 119 -2.72 21.91 -3.20
C VAL A 119 -3.64 20.93 -2.48
N TYR A 120 -3.92 19.80 -3.13
CA TYR A 120 -4.70 18.70 -2.53
C TYR A 120 -4.04 18.11 -1.27
N LEU A 121 -2.71 18.19 -1.13
CA LEU A 121 -2.02 17.69 0.05
C LEU A 121 -2.43 18.45 1.33
N GLY A 122 -2.76 19.74 1.24
CA GLY A 122 -3.19 20.55 2.38
C GLY A 122 -4.40 19.97 3.12
N PRO A 123 -5.58 19.88 2.48
CA PRO A 123 -6.79 19.36 3.12
C PRO A 123 -6.65 17.89 3.55
N VAL A 124 -5.92 17.08 2.78
CA VAL A 124 -5.63 15.69 3.14
C VAL A 124 -4.78 15.61 4.43
N THR A 125 -3.77 16.47 4.56
CA THR A 125 -2.91 16.52 5.75
C THR A 125 -3.70 17.02 6.96
N ALA A 126 -4.51 18.06 6.79
CA ALA A 126 -5.38 18.57 7.85
C ALA A 126 -6.36 17.51 8.35
N ALA A 127 -7.03 16.80 7.44
CA ALA A 127 -7.92 15.69 7.78
C ALA A 127 -7.18 14.57 8.53
N ALA A 128 -5.98 14.19 8.10
CA ALA A 128 -5.17 13.18 8.77
C ALA A 128 -4.79 13.58 10.19
N VAL A 129 -4.43 14.84 10.43
CA VAL A 129 -4.13 15.38 11.76
C VAL A 129 -5.38 15.35 12.64
N VAL A 130 -6.54 15.79 12.13
CA VAL A 130 -7.80 15.74 12.89
C VAL A 130 -8.18 14.31 13.27
N ILE A 131 -8.01 13.34 12.36
CA ILE A 131 -8.25 11.92 12.67
C ILE A 131 -7.28 11.44 13.75
N TRP A 132 -6.00 11.80 13.64
CA TRP A 132 -4.98 11.42 14.61
C TRP A 132 -5.28 11.95 16.01
N LEU A 133 -5.68 13.22 16.14
CA LEU A 133 -5.99 13.85 17.43
C LEU A 133 -7.26 13.28 18.10
N ARG A 134 -8.11 12.58 17.35
CA ARG A 134 -9.35 11.97 17.84
C ARG A 134 -9.26 10.45 18.01
N SER A 135 -8.09 9.86 17.74
CA SER A 135 -7.87 8.40 17.78
C SER A 135 -7.14 7.97 19.04
#